data_AF-A0A5M9Z582-F1
#
_entry.id   AF-A0A5M9Z582-F1
#
_cell.length_a   1.000
_cell.length_b   1.000
_cell.length_c   1.000
_cell.angle_alpha   90.00
_cell.angle_beta   90.00
_cell.angle_gamma   90.00
#
_symmetry.space_group_name_H-M   'P 1'
#
loop_
_entity.id
_entity.type
_entity.pdbx_description
1 polymer ?
#
loop_
_entity_poly.entity_id
_entity_poly.type
_entity_poly.pdbx_seq_one_letter_code
_entity_poly.pdbx_strand_id
1 'polypeptide(L)'
;MGDAARVIRTRALVLAQLAIPKDDQRTVQEQPTAAELVKTYPKLTEESAQKLLDYYNNLGTVTAILDLDATSYGSGWLEQVLQGQGSAFLTDAFVNKMIKTKTGNMVTAAKDKIDDQIKKLTDLASQYPDNQEIKDAIAKLNAAKDSMNEDSVTNAAAMKDAIDALNKYGSKDAYKKLEDAAKHPAVVDKDGLKSAVAEADTVKGDSKYYNAKNKDDYDKALAAAQKVIDNPAATQQEVDDAKKALADAKTALNGSATDKDALQKDVDDSRFTKTNDKYYNASQDKKQAYDKALAQAEKLLNDKTASQKAVDDAVANLEKAKAELNGEPNFIGGDYTPSEPSTPSIETPAEKTTEKILMHAAYLYDNKGIKIDKPTVKSYVTVVVAENPVTINGIKYYKVAGKDEYIKAGNIDGTLRVITHNSYIYNNKGKATRNKGIKRLVKKTRIVRTYGAPINIKGHMMYRIGKNRYIKARNFEGTLRRLSHNSFVYDENGKATRNKGIRRLLKKSRVVRTFDAPVKINGHMMYRVDNGYVKVKNFK
;
A
#
# COMPACT_ATOMS: atom_id res chain seq x y z
N MET A 1 25.16 -60.72 -42.20
CA MET A 1 26.38 -59.87 -42.25
C MET A 1 26.06 -58.43 -41.80
N GLY A 2 25.65 -58.22 -40.55
CA GLY A 2 25.29 -56.88 -40.11
C GLY A 2 25.03 -56.81 -38.61
N ASP A 3 26.09 -56.84 -37.81
CA ASP A 3 26.14 -56.10 -36.53
C ASP A 3 27.55 -56.08 -35.90
N ALA A 4 28.35 -57.14 -36.11
CA ALA A 4 29.71 -57.21 -35.55
C ALA A 4 30.66 -56.10 -36.07
N ALA A 5 30.52 -55.69 -37.33
CA ALA A 5 31.32 -54.61 -37.92
C ALA A 5 30.97 -53.21 -37.39
N ARG A 6 29.79 -53.04 -36.75
CA ARG A 6 29.36 -51.76 -36.17
C ARG A 6 29.99 -51.54 -34.79
N VAL A 7 30.10 -52.60 -33.98
CA VAL A 7 30.69 -52.57 -32.63
C VAL A 7 32.22 -52.34 -32.68
N ILE A 8 32.93 -52.95 -33.63
CA ILE A 8 34.38 -52.75 -33.82
C ILE A 8 34.71 -51.29 -34.20
N ARG A 9 33.88 -50.65 -35.05
CA ARG A 9 34.06 -49.24 -35.41
C ARG A 9 33.79 -48.30 -34.25
N THR A 10 32.84 -48.60 -33.36
CA THR A 10 32.57 -47.78 -32.17
C THR A 10 33.74 -47.82 -31.20
N ARG A 11 34.43 -48.95 -31.06
CA ARG A 11 35.55 -49.13 -30.13
C ARG A 11 36.82 -48.37 -30.54
N ALA A 12 37.15 -48.38 -31.84
CA ALA A 12 38.27 -47.59 -32.37
C ALA A 12 37.99 -46.07 -32.32
N LEU A 13 36.73 -45.65 -32.50
CA LEU A 13 36.31 -44.24 -32.35
C LEU A 13 36.37 -43.76 -30.89
N VAL A 14 35.96 -44.59 -29.93
CA VAL A 14 36.02 -44.26 -28.49
C VAL A 14 37.47 -44.15 -28.01
N LEU A 15 38.38 -45.01 -28.49
CA LEU A 15 39.81 -44.93 -28.17
C LEU A 15 40.52 -43.71 -28.80
N ALA A 16 40.08 -43.28 -29.99
CA ALA A 16 40.62 -42.07 -30.64
C ALA A 16 40.17 -40.76 -29.95
N GLN A 17 39.07 -40.78 -29.19
CA GLN A 17 38.52 -39.60 -28.52
C GLN A 17 39.08 -39.35 -27.10
N LEU A 18 39.85 -40.29 -26.52
CA LEU A 18 40.32 -40.25 -25.13
C LEU A 18 41.81 -39.89 -24.93
N ALA A 19 42.56 -39.54 -25.99
CA ALA A 19 43.94 -39.03 -25.90
C ALA A 19 44.87 -39.82 -24.93
N ILE A 20 44.85 -41.16 -25.01
CA ILE A 20 45.74 -42.02 -24.22
C ILE A 20 47.12 -42.09 -24.92
N PRO A 21 48.25 -41.92 -24.19
CA PRO A 21 49.59 -41.97 -24.78
C PRO A 21 49.89 -43.31 -25.46
N LYS A 22 50.64 -43.25 -26.57
CA LYS A 22 50.86 -44.35 -27.52
C LYS A 22 51.73 -45.51 -27.02
N ASP A 23 52.35 -45.41 -25.85
CA ASP A 23 53.45 -46.31 -25.47
C ASP A 23 53.04 -47.73 -25.06
N ASP A 24 51.75 -48.03 -24.87
CA ASP A 24 51.27 -49.40 -24.57
C ASP A 24 50.28 -49.97 -25.61
N GLN A 25 50.09 -49.32 -26.77
CA GLN A 25 49.36 -49.96 -27.87
C GLN A 25 50.30 -50.83 -28.71
N ARG A 26 50.42 -52.12 -28.38
CA ARG A 26 50.69 -53.11 -29.43
C ARG A 26 49.52 -53.06 -30.41
N THR A 27 49.81 -52.60 -31.62
CA THR A 27 48.86 -52.39 -32.71
C THR A 27 47.96 -53.61 -32.92
N VAL A 28 46.66 -53.35 -33.06
CA VAL A 28 45.57 -54.27 -33.43
C VAL A 28 45.82 -55.04 -34.76
N GLN A 29 47.00 -54.89 -35.38
CA GLN A 29 47.32 -55.39 -36.72
C GLN A 29 47.69 -56.89 -36.83
N GLU A 30 47.84 -57.63 -35.72
CA GLU A 30 48.16 -59.08 -35.75
C GLU A 30 47.31 -59.95 -34.79
N GLN A 31 46.17 -59.45 -34.28
CA GLN A 31 45.30 -60.27 -33.43
C GLN A 31 44.49 -61.28 -34.27
N PRO A 32 44.37 -62.54 -33.84
CA PRO A 32 43.54 -63.51 -34.54
C PRO A 32 42.06 -63.13 -34.43
N THR A 33 41.31 -63.38 -35.51
CA THR A 33 39.84 -63.32 -35.50
C THR A 33 39.26 -64.42 -34.62
N ALA A 34 38.01 -64.26 -34.17
CA ALA A 34 37.30 -65.30 -33.42
C ALA A 34 37.27 -66.64 -34.20
N ALA A 35 37.08 -66.58 -35.52
CA ALA A 35 37.12 -67.75 -36.39
C ALA A 35 38.51 -68.41 -36.48
N GLU A 36 39.59 -67.62 -36.45
CA GLU A 36 40.96 -68.16 -36.39
C GLU A 36 41.26 -68.79 -35.04
N LEU A 37 40.80 -68.20 -33.94
CA LEU A 37 40.93 -68.79 -32.60
C LEU A 37 40.20 -70.12 -32.48
N VAL A 38 39.01 -70.27 -33.07
CA VAL A 38 38.28 -71.55 -33.08
C VAL A 38 39.02 -72.62 -33.88
N LYS A 39 39.76 -72.27 -34.94
CA LYS A 39 40.61 -73.23 -35.66
C LYS A 39 41.77 -73.73 -34.78
N THR A 40 42.37 -72.86 -33.98
CA THR A 40 43.44 -73.22 -33.04
C THR A 40 42.91 -73.95 -31.80
N TYR A 41 41.71 -73.60 -31.35
CA TYR A 41 41.06 -74.13 -30.15
C TYR A 41 39.66 -74.65 -30.50
N PRO A 42 39.54 -75.87 -31.06
CA PRO A 42 38.29 -76.39 -31.62
C PRO A 42 37.18 -76.69 -30.60
N LYS A 43 37.47 -76.60 -29.28
CA LYS A 43 36.49 -76.69 -28.21
C LYS A 43 35.88 -75.34 -27.80
N LEU A 44 36.27 -74.26 -28.48
CA LEU A 44 35.64 -72.96 -28.36
C LEU A 44 34.56 -72.75 -29.41
N THR A 45 33.48 -72.10 -28.99
CA THR A 45 32.55 -71.44 -29.91
C THR A 45 33.09 -70.10 -30.37
N GLU A 46 32.65 -69.64 -31.55
CA GLU A 46 33.00 -68.31 -32.07
C GLU A 46 32.56 -67.20 -31.11
N GLU A 47 31.44 -67.40 -30.40
CA GLU A 47 30.96 -66.48 -29.36
C GLU A 47 31.93 -66.38 -28.18
N SER A 48 32.41 -67.50 -27.64
CA SER A 48 33.35 -67.50 -26.51
C SER A 48 34.74 -66.98 -26.93
N ALA A 49 35.17 -67.27 -28.15
CA ALA A 49 36.40 -66.71 -28.72
C ALA A 49 36.29 -65.17 -28.87
N GLN A 50 35.14 -64.68 -29.32
CA GLN A 50 34.87 -63.24 -29.43
C GLN A 50 34.85 -62.57 -28.04
N LYS A 51 34.19 -63.17 -27.04
CA LYS A 51 34.22 -62.66 -25.65
C LYS A 51 35.63 -62.56 -25.08
N LEU A 52 36.49 -63.53 -25.40
CA LEU A 52 37.89 -63.52 -24.97
C LEU A 52 38.69 -62.39 -25.63
N LEU A 53 38.51 -62.16 -26.93
CA LEU A 53 39.08 -61.02 -27.64
C LEU A 53 38.57 -59.69 -27.09
N ASP A 54 37.28 -59.60 -26.79
CA ASP A 54 36.68 -58.38 -26.24
C ASP A 54 37.17 -58.09 -24.83
N TYR A 55 37.30 -59.10 -23.98
CA TYR A 55 37.91 -58.94 -22.67
C TYR A 55 39.37 -58.44 -22.80
N TYR A 56 40.19 -59.10 -23.62
CA TYR A 56 41.60 -58.73 -23.83
C TYR A 56 41.75 -57.28 -24.31
N ASN A 57 40.98 -56.90 -25.31
CA ASN A 57 41.05 -55.56 -25.91
C ASN A 57 40.54 -54.45 -24.97
N ASN A 58 39.71 -54.77 -23.96
CA ASN A 58 39.27 -53.80 -22.96
C ASN A 58 40.19 -53.77 -21.74
N LEU A 59 40.90 -54.87 -21.46
CA LEU A 59 41.66 -55.07 -20.25
C LEU A 59 42.68 -53.96 -20.01
N GLY A 60 43.51 -53.63 -21.02
CA GLY A 60 44.53 -52.58 -20.90
C GLY A 60 43.93 -51.20 -20.63
N THR A 61 42.81 -50.88 -21.30
CA THR A 61 42.13 -49.60 -21.12
C THR A 61 41.55 -49.48 -19.71
N VAL A 62 40.83 -50.51 -19.25
CA VAL A 62 40.17 -50.48 -17.95
C VAL A 62 41.19 -50.51 -16.80
N THR A 63 42.24 -51.32 -16.91
CA THR A 63 43.27 -51.41 -15.87
C THR A 63 44.11 -50.14 -15.76
N ALA A 64 44.50 -49.52 -16.87
CA ALA A 64 45.20 -48.23 -16.86
C ALA A 64 44.38 -47.14 -16.17
N ILE A 65 43.08 -47.09 -16.44
CA ILE A 65 42.18 -46.11 -15.85
C ILE A 65 42.00 -46.33 -14.34
N LEU A 66 41.95 -47.58 -13.90
CA LEU A 66 41.84 -47.94 -12.49
C LEU A 66 43.20 -47.91 -11.76
N ASP A 67 44.27 -47.55 -12.45
CA ASP A 67 45.66 -47.62 -11.96
C ASP A 67 46.02 -49.02 -11.45
N LEU A 68 45.59 -50.04 -12.19
CA LEU A 68 45.77 -51.45 -11.86
C LEU A 68 46.76 -52.10 -12.85
N ASP A 69 47.50 -53.11 -12.38
CA ASP A 69 48.39 -53.89 -13.23
C ASP A 69 47.60 -54.93 -14.05
N ALA A 70 47.56 -54.75 -15.37
CA ALA A 70 46.84 -55.63 -16.30
C ALA A 70 47.26 -57.11 -16.21
N THR A 71 48.51 -57.39 -15.84
CA THR A 71 49.03 -58.76 -15.73
C THR A 71 48.34 -59.53 -14.60
N SER A 72 48.00 -58.86 -13.50
CA SER A 72 47.23 -59.43 -12.38
C SER A 72 45.84 -59.92 -12.81
N TYR A 73 45.31 -59.33 -13.88
CA TYR A 73 43.98 -59.61 -14.44
C TYR A 73 44.01 -60.45 -15.72
N GLY A 74 45.17 -61.02 -16.05
CA GLY A 74 45.30 -62.08 -17.05
C GLY A 74 45.81 -61.62 -18.42
N SER A 75 46.32 -60.40 -18.58
CA SER A 75 46.86 -59.93 -19.87
C SER A 75 47.96 -60.85 -20.42
N GLY A 76 48.93 -61.24 -19.59
CA GLY A 76 50.03 -62.12 -20.02
C GLY A 76 49.58 -63.53 -20.43
N TRP A 77 48.60 -64.11 -19.75
CA TRP A 77 48.03 -65.40 -20.15
C TRP A 77 47.20 -65.28 -21.44
N LEU A 78 46.44 -64.18 -21.60
CA LEU A 78 45.69 -63.93 -22.83
C LEU A 78 46.61 -63.73 -24.03
N GLU A 79 47.73 -63.03 -23.87
CA GLU A 79 48.73 -62.88 -24.94
C GLU A 79 49.21 -64.24 -25.46
N GLN A 80 49.51 -65.18 -24.56
CA GLN A 80 49.91 -66.55 -24.93
C GLN A 80 48.79 -67.29 -25.67
N VAL A 81 47.54 -67.14 -25.22
CA VAL A 81 46.37 -67.75 -25.89
C VAL A 81 46.19 -67.20 -27.30
N LEU A 82 46.30 -65.88 -27.47
CA LEU A 82 46.16 -65.20 -28.77
C LEU A 82 47.31 -65.52 -29.73
N GLN A 83 48.50 -65.85 -29.23
CA GLN A 83 49.64 -66.33 -30.02
C GLN A 83 49.58 -67.83 -30.35
N GLY A 84 48.50 -68.52 -29.99
CA GLY A 84 48.35 -69.96 -30.23
C GLY A 84 49.19 -70.86 -29.32
N GLN A 85 49.76 -70.30 -28.25
CA GLN A 85 50.59 -71.02 -27.26
C GLN A 85 49.78 -71.56 -26.08
N GLY A 86 48.45 -71.43 -26.12
CA GLY A 86 47.54 -71.92 -25.10
C GLY A 86 47.29 -73.43 -25.18
N SER A 87 46.58 -73.96 -24.18
CA SER A 87 46.16 -75.37 -24.18
C SER A 87 45.14 -75.65 -25.29
N ALA A 88 45.35 -76.70 -26.08
CA ALA A 88 44.40 -77.20 -27.08
C ALA A 88 43.03 -77.61 -26.48
N PHE A 89 42.93 -77.68 -25.15
CA PHE A 89 41.72 -77.99 -24.40
C PHE A 89 40.98 -76.75 -23.87
N LEU A 90 41.25 -75.55 -24.39
CA LEU A 90 40.50 -74.35 -24.04
C LEU A 90 39.02 -74.53 -24.39
N THR A 91 38.13 -74.41 -23.39
CA THR A 91 36.67 -74.63 -23.54
C THR A 91 35.89 -73.37 -23.20
N ASP A 92 34.67 -73.28 -23.71
CA ASP A 92 33.72 -72.20 -23.40
C ASP A 92 33.52 -72.01 -21.88
N ALA A 93 33.35 -73.11 -21.15
CA ALA A 93 33.16 -73.09 -19.70
C ALA A 93 34.37 -72.48 -18.96
N PHE A 94 35.58 -72.81 -19.43
CA PHE A 94 36.81 -72.25 -18.87
C PHE A 94 36.94 -70.77 -19.17
N VAL A 95 36.72 -70.35 -20.42
CA VAL A 95 36.80 -68.93 -20.83
C VAL A 95 35.80 -68.09 -20.03
N ASN A 96 34.53 -68.51 -19.97
CA ASN A 96 33.51 -67.79 -19.23
C ASN A 96 33.83 -67.69 -17.72
N LYS A 97 34.31 -68.78 -17.11
CA LYS A 97 34.72 -68.77 -15.70
C LYS A 97 35.91 -67.85 -15.45
N MET A 98 36.90 -67.86 -16.35
CA MET A 98 38.10 -67.04 -16.24
C MET A 98 37.75 -65.56 -16.37
N ILE A 99 37.02 -65.17 -17.43
CA ILE A 99 36.57 -63.79 -17.65
C ILE A 99 35.79 -63.31 -16.43
N LYS A 100 34.79 -64.09 -15.97
CA LYS A 100 34.00 -63.73 -14.80
C LYS A 100 34.85 -63.52 -13.55
N THR A 101 35.78 -64.44 -13.27
CA THR A 101 36.64 -64.35 -12.09
C THR A 101 37.56 -63.13 -12.15
N LYS A 102 38.22 -62.89 -13.29
CA LYS A 102 39.16 -61.78 -13.43
C LYS A 102 38.45 -60.43 -13.45
N THR A 103 37.31 -60.34 -14.13
CA THR A 103 36.43 -59.18 -14.07
C THR A 103 35.96 -58.89 -12.64
N GLY A 104 35.47 -59.90 -11.91
CA GLY A 104 35.05 -59.75 -10.52
C GLY A 104 36.16 -59.28 -9.59
N ASN A 105 37.38 -59.82 -9.75
CA ASN A 105 38.55 -59.37 -9.01
C ASN A 105 38.92 -57.91 -9.33
N MET A 106 38.76 -57.48 -10.57
CA MET A 106 39.04 -56.09 -10.98
C MET A 106 38.01 -55.10 -10.41
N VAL A 107 36.72 -55.47 -10.45
CA VAL A 107 35.66 -54.69 -9.79
C VAL A 107 35.96 -54.55 -8.29
N THR A 108 36.34 -55.65 -7.64
CA THR A 108 36.64 -55.67 -6.20
C THR A 108 37.81 -54.74 -5.89
N ALA A 109 38.95 -54.90 -6.57
CA ALA A 109 40.13 -54.08 -6.34
C ALA A 109 39.88 -52.59 -6.55
N ALA A 110 39.07 -52.22 -7.54
CA ALA A 110 38.72 -50.83 -7.77
C ALA A 110 37.72 -50.29 -6.74
N LYS A 111 36.75 -51.09 -6.28
CA LYS A 111 35.88 -50.71 -5.16
C LYS A 111 36.67 -50.49 -3.87
N ASP A 112 37.65 -51.35 -3.60
CA ASP A 112 38.53 -51.21 -2.43
C ASP A 112 39.33 -49.91 -2.48
N LYS A 113 39.88 -49.55 -3.65
CA LYS A 113 40.56 -48.25 -3.85
C LYS A 113 39.62 -47.05 -3.62
N ILE A 114 38.38 -47.14 -4.11
CA ILE A 114 37.36 -46.10 -3.87
C ILE A 114 37.05 -45.99 -2.39
N ASP A 115 36.87 -47.12 -1.70
CA ASP A 115 36.60 -47.16 -0.26
C ASP A 115 37.73 -46.54 0.56
N ASP A 116 38.99 -46.84 0.23
CA ASP A 116 40.15 -46.23 0.88
C ASP A 116 40.16 -44.71 0.69
N GLN A 117 39.78 -44.21 -0.49
CA GLN A 117 39.73 -42.77 -0.74
C GLN A 117 38.54 -42.11 -0.04
N ILE A 118 37.36 -42.72 -0.07
CA ILE A 118 36.17 -42.26 0.64
C ILE A 118 36.48 -42.16 2.13
N LYS A 119 37.20 -43.13 2.70
CA LYS A 119 37.65 -43.08 4.10
C LYS A 119 38.51 -41.85 4.38
N LYS A 120 39.55 -41.60 3.56
CA LYS A 120 40.41 -40.41 3.70
C LYS A 120 39.62 -39.10 3.58
N LEU A 121 38.68 -39.02 2.64
CA LEU A 121 37.83 -37.85 2.47
C LEU A 121 36.82 -37.69 3.62
N THR A 122 36.35 -38.79 4.21
CA THR A 122 35.50 -38.77 5.40
C THR A 122 36.27 -38.27 6.62
N ASP A 123 37.53 -38.69 6.78
CA ASP A 123 38.42 -38.18 7.81
C ASP A 123 38.72 -36.68 7.62
N LEU A 124 38.87 -36.23 6.35
CA LEU A 124 39.03 -34.82 6.01
C LEU A 124 37.74 -34.02 6.24
N ALA A 125 36.58 -34.57 5.88
CA ALA A 125 35.27 -33.98 6.15
C ALA A 125 35.01 -33.83 7.65
N SER A 126 35.54 -34.73 8.48
CA SER A 126 35.44 -34.63 9.93
C SER A 126 36.27 -33.47 10.49
N GLN A 127 37.38 -33.11 9.84
CA GLN A 127 38.20 -31.95 10.18
C GLN A 127 37.60 -30.64 9.67
N TYR A 128 36.87 -30.69 8.55
CA TYR A 128 36.23 -29.55 7.88
C TYR A 128 34.73 -29.83 7.64
N PRO A 129 33.91 -29.89 8.70
CA PRO A 129 32.53 -30.37 8.63
C PRO A 129 31.61 -29.53 7.73
N ASP A 130 31.96 -28.28 7.48
CA ASP A 130 31.16 -27.34 6.67
C ASP A 130 31.63 -27.27 5.20
N ASN A 131 32.68 -28.00 4.82
CA ASN A 131 33.19 -27.98 3.45
C ASN A 131 32.33 -28.84 2.51
N GLN A 132 31.54 -28.16 1.66
CA GLN A 132 30.63 -28.82 0.72
C GLN A 132 31.35 -29.56 -0.42
N GLU A 133 32.52 -29.07 -0.86
CA GLU A 133 33.27 -29.71 -1.95
C GLU A 133 33.76 -31.11 -1.55
N ILE A 134 34.17 -31.29 -0.29
CA ILE A 134 34.55 -32.60 0.24
C ILE A 134 33.34 -33.54 0.30
N LYS A 135 32.18 -33.05 0.75
CA LYS A 135 30.93 -33.84 0.80
C LYS A 135 30.50 -34.30 -0.60
N ASP A 136 30.55 -33.39 -1.57
CA ASP A 136 30.22 -33.69 -2.97
C ASP A 136 31.18 -34.71 -3.59
N ALA A 137 32.47 -34.64 -3.27
CA ALA A 137 33.47 -35.61 -3.70
C ALA A 137 33.16 -37.02 -3.16
N ILE A 138 32.80 -37.12 -1.87
CA ILE A 138 32.39 -38.39 -1.23
C ILE A 138 31.14 -38.96 -1.91
N ALA A 139 30.12 -38.14 -2.17
CA ALA A 139 28.89 -38.59 -2.82
C ALA A 139 29.14 -39.12 -4.25
N LYS A 140 29.97 -38.42 -5.02
CA LYS A 140 30.35 -38.84 -6.39
C LYS A 140 31.16 -40.12 -6.40
N LEU A 141 32.06 -40.33 -5.45
CA LEU A 141 32.82 -41.57 -5.32
C LEU A 141 31.93 -42.76 -4.89
N ASN A 142 30.95 -42.54 -4.00
CA ASN A 142 29.97 -43.58 -3.66
C ASN A 142 29.12 -43.97 -4.88
N ALA A 143 28.61 -43.00 -5.64
CA ALA A 143 27.87 -43.27 -6.87
C ALA A 143 28.72 -44.03 -7.90
N ALA A 144 30.00 -43.67 -8.04
CA ALA A 144 30.95 -44.39 -8.87
C ALA A 144 31.11 -45.85 -8.41
N LYS A 145 31.31 -46.08 -7.10
CA LYS A 145 31.40 -47.41 -6.49
C LYS A 145 30.17 -48.27 -6.80
N ASP A 146 28.98 -47.71 -6.61
CA ASP A 146 27.71 -48.43 -6.79
C ASP A 146 27.46 -48.81 -8.26
N SER A 147 27.90 -47.95 -9.20
CA SER A 147 27.78 -48.22 -10.63
C SER A 147 28.69 -49.35 -11.14
N MET A 148 29.74 -49.70 -10.40
CA MET A 148 30.73 -50.71 -10.82
C MET A 148 30.22 -52.14 -10.66
N ASN A 149 30.12 -52.86 -11.77
CA ASN A 149 29.71 -54.26 -11.84
C ASN A 149 30.48 -55.03 -12.94
N GLU A 150 30.26 -56.34 -13.03
CA GLU A 150 30.97 -57.20 -13.99
C GLU A 150 30.74 -56.76 -15.45
N ASP A 151 29.53 -56.29 -15.78
CA ASP A 151 29.18 -55.85 -17.14
C ASP A 151 29.87 -54.53 -17.52
N SER A 152 30.05 -53.62 -16.55
CA SER A 152 30.72 -52.32 -16.76
C SER A 152 32.20 -52.45 -17.17
N VAL A 153 32.87 -53.49 -16.69
CA VAL A 153 34.30 -53.75 -16.96
C VAL A 153 34.55 -54.23 -18.38
N THR A 154 33.59 -54.96 -18.95
CA THR A 154 33.67 -55.43 -20.33
C THR A 154 33.18 -54.38 -21.33
N ASN A 155 32.76 -53.20 -20.85
CA ASN A 155 32.31 -52.08 -21.66
C ASN A 155 32.87 -50.75 -21.13
N ALA A 156 33.99 -50.31 -21.71
CA ALA A 156 34.66 -49.07 -21.31
C ALA A 156 33.73 -47.84 -21.32
N ALA A 157 32.72 -47.79 -22.19
CA ALA A 157 31.76 -46.69 -22.24
C ALA A 157 30.79 -46.69 -21.05
N ALA A 158 30.40 -47.87 -20.56
CA ALA A 158 29.56 -48.02 -19.37
C ALA A 158 30.31 -47.66 -18.07
N MET A 159 31.65 -47.66 -18.10
CA MET A 159 32.48 -47.33 -16.95
C MET A 159 32.89 -45.85 -16.91
N LYS A 160 32.60 -45.07 -17.96
CA LYS A 160 33.09 -43.69 -18.15
C LYS A 160 32.85 -42.78 -16.96
N ASP A 161 31.65 -42.80 -16.38
CA ASP A 161 31.30 -41.88 -15.28
C ASP A 161 32.03 -42.25 -13.98
N ALA A 162 32.18 -43.54 -13.70
CA ALA A 162 32.96 -44.03 -12.56
C ALA A 162 34.45 -43.66 -12.70
N ILE A 163 34.96 -43.74 -13.93
CA ILE A 163 36.32 -43.38 -14.32
C ILE A 163 36.57 -41.88 -14.14
N ASP A 164 35.66 -41.04 -14.64
CA ASP A 164 35.78 -39.59 -14.54
C ASP A 164 35.73 -39.14 -13.07
N ALA A 165 34.89 -39.80 -12.24
CA ALA A 165 34.86 -39.58 -10.80
C ALA A 165 36.17 -40.00 -10.10
N LEU A 166 36.72 -41.16 -10.46
CA LEU A 166 38.01 -41.64 -9.93
C LEU A 166 39.18 -40.74 -10.33
N ASN A 167 39.24 -40.29 -11.58
CA ASN A 167 40.29 -39.37 -12.02
C ASN A 167 40.21 -38.02 -11.30
N LYS A 168 38.98 -37.52 -11.10
CA LYS A 168 38.75 -36.20 -10.50
C LYS A 168 38.86 -36.18 -8.99
N TYR A 169 38.48 -37.26 -8.30
CA TYR A 169 38.36 -37.31 -6.83
C TYR A 169 39.10 -38.48 -6.17
N GLY A 170 39.42 -39.52 -6.94
CA GLY A 170 40.07 -40.76 -6.49
C GLY A 170 41.59 -40.69 -6.33
N SER A 171 42.26 -39.72 -6.97
CA SER A 171 43.72 -39.64 -6.97
C SER A 171 44.31 -38.98 -5.72
N LYS A 172 45.58 -39.28 -5.44
CA LYS A 172 46.35 -38.64 -4.34
C LYS A 172 46.48 -37.12 -4.54
N ASP A 173 46.62 -36.67 -5.79
CA ASP A 173 46.73 -35.26 -6.11
C ASP A 173 45.38 -34.54 -6.00
N ALA A 174 44.28 -35.21 -6.37
CA ALA A 174 42.93 -34.68 -6.13
C ALA A 174 42.66 -34.51 -4.63
N TYR A 175 43.06 -35.49 -3.81
CA TYR A 175 42.97 -35.37 -2.35
C TYR A 175 43.74 -34.17 -1.83
N LYS A 176 45.01 -34.00 -2.23
CA LYS A 176 45.84 -32.87 -1.80
C LYS A 176 45.23 -31.53 -2.21
N LYS A 177 44.69 -31.41 -3.42
CA LYS A 177 44.02 -30.17 -3.87
C LYS A 177 42.82 -29.83 -2.99
N LEU A 178 42.00 -30.83 -2.64
CA LEU A 178 40.86 -30.66 -1.73
C LEU A 178 41.33 -30.32 -0.31
N GLU A 179 42.40 -30.96 0.17
CA GLU A 179 43.00 -30.70 1.48
C GLU A 179 43.59 -29.28 1.56
N ASP A 180 44.31 -28.84 0.54
CA ASP A 180 44.91 -27.50 0.46
C ASP A 180 43.84 -26.41 0.37
N ALA A 181 42.79 -26.62 -0.42
CA ALA A 181 41.63 -25.74 -0.51
C ALA A 181 40.84 -25.68 0.81
N ALA A 182 40.75 -26.79 1.54
CA ALA A 182 40.11 -26.83 2.85
C ALA A 182 40.94 -26.13 3.94
N LYS A 183 42.27 -26.24 3.88
CA LYS A 183 43.21 -25.54 4.78
C LYS A 183 43.30 -24.04 4.53
N HIS A 184 43.14 -23.63 3.28
CA HIS A 184 43.23 -22.25 2.85
C HIS A 184 41.95 -21.89 2.08
N PRO A 185 40.80 -21.78 2.77
CA PRO A 185 39.57 -21.38 2.11
C PRO A 185 39.81 -20.04 1.43
N ALA A 186 39.43 -19.94 0.16
CA ALA A 186 39.44 -18.66 -0.55
C ALA A 186 38.75 -17.61 0.33
N VAL A 187 39.31 -16.40 0.43
CA VAL A 187 38.71 -15.31 1.20
C VAL A 187 37.28 -15.12 0.69
N VAL A 188 36.31 -15.42 1.54
CA VAL A 188 34.89 -15.39 1.20
C VAL A 188 34.48 -13.93 0.97
N ASP A 189 33.98 -13.63 -0.23
CA ASP A 189 33.56 -12.29 -0.60
C ASP A 189 32.18 -12.00 0.01
N LYS A 190 32.16 -11.09 0.98
CA LYS A 190 30.97 -10.65 1.70
C LYS A 190 30.50 -9.26 1.31
N ASP A 191 31.18 -8.58 0.38
CA ASP A 191 30.96 -7.16 0.14
C ASP A 191 29.59 -6.90 -0.50
N GLY A 192 29.15 -7.81 -1.36
CA GLY A 192 27.79 -7.79 -1.91
C GLY A 192 26.69 -7.94 -0.86
N LEU A 193 26.90 -8.77 0.16
CA LEU A 193 25.93 -8.99 1.24
C LEU A 193 25.93 -7.81 2.22
N LYS A 194 27.11 -7.29 2.60
CA LYS A 194 27.24 -6.08 3.42
C LYS A 194 26.54 -4.89 2.79
N SER A 195 26.70 -4.71 1.48
CA SER A 195 26.03 -3.64 0.72
C SER A 195 24.50 -3.78 0.80
N ALA A 196 23.98 -5.00 0.62
CA ALA A 196 22.54 -5.25 0.71
C ALA A 196 21.98 -5.02 2.13
N VAL A 197 22.73 -5.38 3.18
CA VAL A 197 22.35 -5.11 4.58
C VAL A 197 22.38 -3.61 4.88
N ALA A 198 23.34 -2.86 4.33
CA ALA A 198 23.43 -1.41 4.50
C ALA A 198 22.22 -0.65 3.92
N GLU A 199 21.48 -1.23 2.97
CA GLU A 199 20.24 -0.65 2.43
C GLU A 199 19.05 -0.75 3.39
N ALA A 200 19.16 -1.48 4.51
CA ALA A 200 18.04 -1.79 5.40
C ALA A 200 17.30 -0.55 5.90
N ASP A 201 18.02 0.50 6.32
CA ASP A 201 17.39 1.74 6.80
C ASP A 201 16.56 2.43 5.71
N THR A 202 17.04 2.38 4.45
CA THR A 202 16.32 2.93 3.31
C THR A 202 15.05 2.13 3.03
N VAL A 203 15.14 0.80 3.06
CA VAL A 203 13.97 -0.09 2.86
C VAL A 203 12.96 0.09 3.99
N LYS A 204 13.42 0.18 5.25
CA LYS A 204 12.55 0.35 6.42
C LYS A 204 11.84 1.71 6.45
N GLY A 205 12.42 2.71 5.81
CA GLY A 205 11.79 4.02 5.59
C GLY A 205 10.79 4.06 4.44
N ASP A 206 10.66 3.02 3.62
CA ASP A 206 9.72 2.96 2.49
C ASP A 206 8.35 2.40 2.90
N SER A 207 7.29 2.97 2.33
CA SER A 207 5.90 2.54 2.54
C SER A 207 5.65 1.07 2.23
N LYS A 208 6.38 0.50 1.26
CA LYS A 208 6.33 -0.92 0.95
C LYS A 208 6.74 -1.79 2.13
N TYR A 209 7.56 -1.28 3.05
CA TYR A 209 7.97 -1.99 4.26
C TYR A 209 7.05 -1.69 5.45
N TYR A 210 6.92 -0.42 5.87
CA TYR A 210 6.25 -0.12 7.14
C TYR A 210 4.73 -0.33 7.09
N ASN A 211 4.14 -0.38 5.89
CA ASN A 211 2.74 -0.80 5.67
C ASN A 211 2.61 -2.27 5.23
N ALA A 212 3.70 -3.05 5.16
CA ALA A 212 3.66 -4.44 4.74
C ALA A 212 3.13 -5.35 5.86
N LYS A 213 2.39 -6.39 5.46
CA LYS A 213 2.00 -7.47 6.38
C LYS A 213 3.16 -8.45 6.62
N ASN A 214 4.03 -8.62 5.62
CA ASN A 214 5.15 -9.55 5.62
C ASN A 214 6.50 -8.90 5.96
N LYS A 215 6.50 -7.75 6.64
CA LYS A 215 7.74 -7.06 7.06
C LYS A 215 8.65 -7.93 7.94
N ASP A 216 8.05 -8.82 8.74
CA ASP A 216 8.76 -9.71 9.66
C ASP A 216 9.61 -10.74 8.89
N ASP A 217 9.24 -11.08 7.65
CA ASP A 217 10.02 -11.99 6.81
C ASP A 217 11.29 -11.30 6.29
N TYR A 218 11.20 -10.01 5.95
CA TYR A 218 12.37 -9.19 5.63
C TYR A 218 13.29 -9.02 6.83
N ASP A 219 12.74 -8.75 8.03
CA ASP A 219 13.53 -8.64 9.26
C ASP A 219 14.28 -9.94 9.60
N LYS A 220 13.63 -11.09 9.42
CA LYS A 220 14.28 -12.41 9.59
C LYS A 220 15.40 -12.62 8.58
N ALA A 221 15.18 -12.29 7.31
CA ALA A 221 16.20 -12.41 6.27
C ALA A 221 17.40 -11.49 6.55
N LEU A 222 17.15 -10.26 7.03
CA LEU A 222 18.19 -9.31 7.43
C LEU A 222 19.01 -9.83 8.61
N ALA A 223 18.36 -10.40 9.64
CA ALA A 223 19.05 -11.01 10.76
C ALA A 223 19.87 -12.24 10.35
N ALA A 224 19.38 -13.06 9.42
CA ALA A 224 20.13 -14.18 8.85
C ALA A 224 21.35 -13.72 8.06
N ALA A 225 21.20 -12.68 7.22
CA ALA A 225 22.30 -12.07 6.49
C ALA A 225 23.39 -11.53 7.42
N GLN A 226 23.03 -10.86 8.51
CA GLN A 226 23.99 -10.36 9.49
C GLN A 226 24.77 -11.51 10.16
N LYS A 227 24.10 -12.62 10.51
CA LYS A 227 24.78 -13.81 11.06
C LYS A 227 25.82 -14.39 10.09
N VAL A 228 25.52 -14.42 8.80
CA VAL A 228 26.47 -14.90 7.76
C VAL A 228 27.65 -13.94 7.60
N ILE A 229 27.40 -12.62 7.67
CA ILE A 229 28.48 -11.62 7.66
C ILE A 229 29.42 -11.84 8.86
N ASP A 230 28.85 -12.02 10.05
CA ASP A 230 29.60 -12.12 11.31
C ASP A 230 30.30 -13.48 11.51
N ASN A 231 29.88 -14.52 10.78
CA ASN A 231 30.51 -15.84 10.85
C ASN A 231 31.83 -15.87 10.06
N PRO A 232 33.01 -15.96 10.71
CA PRO A 232 34.29 -16.00 10.02
C PRO A 232 34.50 -17.28 9.18
N ALA A 233 33.74 -18.35 9.45
CA ALA A 233 33.78 -19.62 8.72
C ALA A 233 32.68 -19.76 7.65
N ALA A 234 31.87 -18.71 7.41
CA ALA A 234 30.83 -18.75 6.40
C ALA A 234 31.39 -19.09 5.02
N THR A 235 30.75 -19.99 4.29
CA THR A 235 31.10 -20.37 2.92
C THR A 235 30.56 -19.35 1.91
N GLN A 236 31.11 -19.33 0.69
CA GLN A 236 30.59 -18.44 -0.37
C GLN A 236 29.13 -18.75 -0.72
N GLN A 237 28.74 -20.03 -0.70
CA GLN A 237 27.37 -20.46 -0.92
C GLN A 237 26.42 -19.87 0.13
N GLU A 238 26.78 -19.88 1.41
CA GLU A 238 25.97 -19.27 2.47
C GLU A 238 25.83 -17.75 2.30
N VAL A 239 26.87 -17.08 1.82
CA VAL A 239 26.82 -15.63 1.51
C VAL A 239 25.86 -15.36 0.36
N ASP A 240 25.97 -16.13 -0.73
CA ASP A 240 25.12 -15.97 -1.91
C ASP A 240 23.66 -16.30 -1.61
N ASP A 241 23.40 -17.35 -0.82
CA ASP A 241 22.06 -17.74 -0.36
C ASP A 241 21.44 -16.68 0.55
N ALA A 242 22.21 -16.13 1.51
CA ALA A 242 21.73 -15.07 2.37
C ALA A 242 21.43 -13.78 1.59
N LYS A 243 22.28 -13.44 0.61
CA LYS A 243 22.06 -12.30 -0.28
C LYS A 243 20.80 -12.47 -1.10
N LYS A 244 20.59 -13.67 -1.67
CA LYS A 244 19.39 -14.01 -2.44
C LYS A 244 18.14 -13.96 -1.56
N ALA A 245 18.17 -14.58 -0.38
CA ALA A 245 17.04 -14.57 0.55
C ALA A 245 16.65 -13.15 0.99
N LEU A 246 17.63 -12.28 1.26
CA LEU A 246 17.38 -10.88 1.58
C LEU A 246 16.75 -10.11 0.40
N ALA A 247 17.24 -10.34 -0.82
CA ALA A 247 16.69 -9.73 -2.02
C ALA A 247 15.25 -10.21 -2.32
N ASP A 248 14.99 -11.51 -2.18
CA ASP A 248 13.66 -12.11 -2.37
C ASP A 248 12.68 -11.56 -1.31
N ALA A 249 13.08 -11.48 -0.04
CA ALA A 249 12.25 -10.89 1.00
C ALA A 249 11.96 -9.40 0.76
N LYS A 250 12.95 -8.63 0.27
CA LYS A 250 12.78 -7.22 -0.11
C LYS A 250 11.76 -7.06 -1.24
N THR A 251 11.84 -7.90 -2.28
CA THR A 251 10.91 -7.85 -3.42
C THR A 251 9.50 -8.32 -3.06
N ALA A 252 9.38 -9.23 -2.10
CA ALA A 252 8.10 -9.73 -1.60
C ALA A 252 7.33 -8.72 -0.74
N LEU A 253 7.96 -7.64 -0.26
CA LEU A 253 7.31 -6.61 0.56
C LEU A 253 6.06 -6.06 -0.13
N ASN A 254 4.92 -6.19 0.55
CA ASN A 254 3.60 -5.94 -0.04
C ASN A 254 2.88 -4.70 0.51
N GLY A 255 3.60 -3.79 1.17
CA GLY A 255 3.02 -2.54 1.65
C GLY A 255 2.63 -1.61 0.49
N SER A 256 1.60 -0.81 0.72
CA SER A 256 1.16 0.25 -0.20
C SER A 256 1.59 1.62 0.31
N ALA A 257 1.63 2.59 -0.58
CA ALA A 257 1.77 3.99 -0.21
C ALA A 257 0.66 4.39 0.79
N THR A 258 1.02 5.19 1.78
CA THR A 258 0.07 5.69 2.77
C THR A 258 -0.88 6.71 2.12
N ASP A 259 -2.17 6.42 2.13
CA ASP A 259 -3.22 7.34 1.72
C ASP A 259 -3.49 8.34 2.84
N LYS A 260 -3.37 9.63 2.53
CA LYS A 260 -3.56 10.75 3.46
C LYS A 260 -4.73 11.66 3.06
N ASP A 261 -5.48 11.34 2.01
CA ASP A 261 -6.46 12.25 1.41
C ASP A 261 -7.62 12.56 2.37
N ALA A 262 -8.13 11.54 3.07
CA ALA A 262 -9.17 11.72 4.07
C ALA A 262 -8.70 12.63 5.23
N LEU A 263 -7.49 12.39 5.73
CA LEU A 263 -6.91 13.20 6.82
C LEU A 263 -6.68 14.65 6.38
N GLN A 264 -6.17 14.85 5.16
CA GLN A 264 -5.96 16.18 4.57
C GLN A 264 -7.28 16.94 4.45
N LYS A 265 -8.33 16.26 3.95
CA LYS A 265 -9.67 16.84 3.85
C LYS A 265 -10.21 17.29 5.21
N ASP A 266 -10.06 16.47 6.25
CA ASP A 266 -10.55 16.81 7.59
C ASP A 266 -9.76 17.97 8.23
N VAL A 267 -8.45 18.04 7.98
CA VAL A 267 -7.61 19.18 8.38
C VAL A 267 -8.01 20.45 7.64
N ASP A 268 -8.31 20.39 6.34
CA ASP A 268 -8.77 21.55 5.58
C ASP A 268 -10.17 22.03 6.04
N ASP A 269 -11.07 21.08 6.32
CA ASP A 269 -12.40 21.34 6.89
C ASP A 269 -12.34 21.92 8.31
N SER A 270 -11.20 21.79 9.01
CA SER A 270 -11.01 22.32 10.36
C SER A 270 -11.15 23.84 10.43
N ARG A 271 -10.76 24.56 9.36
CA ARG A 271 -10.91 26.01 9.28
C ARG A 271 -12.38 26.42 9.36
N PHE A 272 -13.27 25.66 8.73
CA PHE A 272 -14.72 25.89 8.79
C PHE A 272 -15.29 25.42 10.13
N THR A 273 -14.87 24.25 10.60
CA THR A 273 -15.26 23.69 11.90
C THR A 273 -14.97 24.66 13.04
N LYS A 274 -13.78 25.28 13.07
CA LYS A 274 -13.40 26.28 14.10
C LYS A 274 -14.18 27.58 14.05
N THR A 275 -14.89 27.86 12.95
CA THR A 275 -15.82 29.01 12.84
C THR A 275 -17.26 28.67 13.18
N ASN A 276 -17.58 27.37 13.26
CA ASN A 276 -18.89 26.86 13.64
C ASN A 276 -19.14 27.07 15.14
N ASP A 277 -20.39 27.33 15.53
CA ASP A 277 -20.78 27.44 16.93
C ASP A 277 -20.53 26.18 17.75
N LYS A 278 -20.67 24.99 17.15
CA LYS A 278 -20.28 23.71 17.75
C LYS A 278 -18.86 23.74 18.29
N TYR A 279 -17.94 24.39 17.59
CA TYR A 279 -16.58 24.59 18.10
C TYR A 279 -16.47 25.82 19.00
N TYR A 280 -16.84 27.01 18.53
CA TYR A 280 -16.54 28.27 19.22
C TYR A 280 -17.21 28.36 20.61
N ASN A 281 -18.37 27.71 20.80
CA ASN A 281 -19.11 27.70 22.06
C ASN A 281 -19.00 26.38 22.83
N ALA A 282 -18.26 25.39 22.32
CA ALA A 282 -18.03 24.15 23.05
C ALA A 282 -17.34 24.41 24.39
N SER A 283 -17.52 23.47 25.30
CA SER A 283 -16.78 23.43 26.56
C SER A 283 -15.27 23.34 26.27
N GLN A 284 -14.47 23.89 27.20
CA GLN A 284 -13.04 24.05 27.00
C GLN A 284 -12.32 22.71 26.79
N ASP A 285 -12.74 21.67 27.51
CA ASP A 285 -12.24 20.30 27.37
C ASP A 285 -12.50 19.72 25.97
N LYS A 286 -13.68 19.93 25.40
CA LYS A 286 -14.03 19.46 24.05
C LYS A 286 -13.28 20.22 22.95
N LYS A 287 -13.09 21.53 23.11
CA LYS A 287 -12.22 22.33 22.23
C LYS A 287 -10.78 21.83 22.27
N GLN A 288 -10.23 21.61 23.47
CA GLN A 288 -8.88 21.12 23.64
C GLN A 288 -8.71 19.72 23.05
N ALA A 289 -9.71 18.83 23.19
CA ALA A 289 -9.69 17.51 22.57
C ALA A 289 -9.64 17.60 21.04
N TYR A 290 -10.48 18.46 20.44
CA TYR A 290 -10.46 18.69 18.99
C TYR A 290 -9.16 19.33 18.51
N ASP A 291 -8.67 20.38 19.19
CA ASP A 291 -7.39 21.03 18.85
C ASP A 291 -6.21 20.07 18.95
N LYS A 292 -6.20 19.20 19.96
CA LYS A 292 -5.17 18.17 20.13
C LYS A 292 -5.21 17.14 19.01
N ALA A 293 -6.41 16.66 18.65
CA ALA A 293 -6.59 15.73 17.54
C ALA A 293 -6.17 16.36 16.21
N LEU A 294 -6.50 17.64 15.98
CA LEU A 294 -6.10 18.38 14.79
C LEU A 294 -4.58 18.58 14.72
N ALA A 295 -3.94 18.95 15.83
CA ALA A 295 -2.48 19.10 15.87
C ALA A 295 -1.76 17.76 15.61
N GLN A 296 -2.32 16.64 16.09
CA GLN A 296 -1.82 15.29 15.77
C GLN A 296 -2.01 14.96 14.28
N ALA A 297 -3.16 15.29 13.70
CA ALA A 297 -3.42 15.12 12.26
C ALA A 297 -2.45 15.94 11.40
N GLU A 298 -2.25 17.23 11.71
CA GLU A 298 -1.29 18.10 11.02
C GLU A 298 0.15 17.60 11.12
N LYS A 299 0.56 17.09 12.29
CA LYS A 299 1.88 16.48 12.46
C LYS A 299 2.03 15.24 11.57
N LEU A 300 1.00 14.40 11.50
CA LEU A 300 1.02 13.15 10.75
C LEU A 300 0.99 13.38 9.22
N LEU A 301 0.32 14.44 8.75
CA LEU A 301 0.36 14.84 7.34
C LEU A 301 1.79 15.17 6.88
N ASN A 302 2.61 15.74 7.77
CA ASN A 302 4.00 16.07 7.49
C ASN A 302 4.98 14.90 7.72
N ASP A 303 4.50 13.79 8.31
CA ASP A 303 5.31 12.60 8.54
C ASP A 303 5.37 11.72 7.28
N LYS A 304 6.57 11.66 6.69
CA LYS A 304 6.86 10.88 5.49
C LYS A 304 6.78 9.36 5.73
N THR A 305 6.89 8.93 6.97
CA THR A 305 6.91 7.52 7.39
C THR A 305 5.64 7.08 8.11
N ALA A 306 4.62 7.95 8.15
CA ALA A 306 3.33 7.63 8.75
C ALA A 306 2.73 6.36 8.13
N SER A 307 2.39 5.38 8.97
CA SER A 307 1.70 4.17 8.54
C SER A 307 0.23 4.43 8.22
N GLN A 308 -0.38 3.58 7.40
CA GLN A 308 -1.81 3.68 7.09
C GLN A 308 -2.67 3.63 8.35
N LYS A 309 -2.33 2.71 9.29
CA LYS A 309 -3.02 2.62 10.57
C LYS A 309 -2.97 3.92 11.38
N ALA A 310 -1.81 4.57 11.44
CA ALA A 310 -1.69 5.84 12.16
C ALA A 310 -2.58 6.92 11.54
N VAL A 311 -2.69 6.94 10.20
CA VAL A 311 -3.56 7.89 9.48
C VAL A 311 -5.03 7.59 9.75
N ASP A 312 -5.44 6.33 9.64
CA ASP A 312 -6.82 5.90 9.91
C ASP A 312 -7.23 6.20 11.36
N ASP A 313 -6.34 5.94 12.33
CA ASP A 313 -6.57 6.27 13.74
C ASP A 313 -6.68 7.79 13.94
N ALA A 314 -5.87 8.60 13.23
CA ALA A 314 -5.94 10.07 13.31
C ALA A 314 -7.26 10.61 12.73
N VAL A 315 -7.72 10.08 11.59
CA VAL A 315 -9.03 10.41 10.99
C VAL A 315 -10.15 10.08 11.98
N ALA A 316 -10.16 8.85 12.51
CA ALA A 316 -11.18 8.41 13.46
C ALA A 316 -11.20 9.29 14.74
N ASN A 317 -10.03 9.65 15.27
CA ASN A 317 -9.92 10.51 16.44
C ASN A 317 -10.39 11.94 16.16
N LEU A 318 -10.06 12.50 14.98
CA LEU A 318 -10.47 13.85 14.60
C LEU A 318 -11.98 13.94 14.37
N GLU A 319 -12.57 12.97 13.66
CA GLU A 319 -14.02 12.91 13.44
C GLU A 319 -14.79 12.66 14.75
N LYS A 320 -14.27 11.81 15.64
CA LYS A 320 -14.85 11.63 16.98
C LYS A 320 -14.82 12.94 17.79
N ALA A 321 -13.66 13.61 17.85
CA ALA A 321 -13.54 14.87 18.58
C ALA A 321 -14.44 15.96 18.00
N LYS A 322 -14.60 15.99 16.67
CA LYS A 322 -15.51 16.88 15.94
C LYS A 322 -16.98 16.60 16.27
N ALA A 323 -17.37 15.34 16.36
CA ALA A 323 -18.73 14.93 16.75
C ALA A 323 -19.05 15.26 18.22
N GLU A 324 -18.06 15.19 19.09
CA GLU A 324 -18.18 15.52 20.53
C GLU A 324 -18.18 17.02 20.83
N LEU A 325 -17.94 17.88 19.83
CA LEU A 325 -18.08 19.33 19.98
C LEU A 325 -19.53 19.68 20.36
N ASN A 326 -19.68 20.20 21.57
CA ASN A 326 -20.96 20.45 22.24
C ASN A 326 -21.34 21.94 22.28
N GLY A 327 -20.76 22.76 21.40
CA GLY A 327 -21.07 24.17 21.35
C GLY A 327 -22.46 24.43 20.82
N GLU A 328 -23.26 25.15 21.59
CA GLU A 328 -24.56 25.64 21.13
C GLU A 328 -24.39 27.00 20.41
N PRO A 329 -25.19 27.31 19.38
CA PRO A 329 -25.20 28.62 18.75
C PRO A 329 -25.35 29.77 19.75
N ASN A 330 -24.28 30.55 19.96
CA ASN A 330 -24.33 31.75 20.79
C ASN A 330 -25.14 32.84 20.07
N PHE A 331 -26.41 32.88 20.41
CA PHE A 331 -27.38 33.74 19.78
C PHE A 331 -27.30 35.15 20.37
N ILE A 332 -26.66 36.10 19.68
CA ILE A 332 -26.72 37.54 20.04
C ILE A 332 -28.12 38.06 19.65
N GLY A 333 -29.10 37.70 20.47
CA GLY A 333 -30.54 37.95 20.27
C GLY A 333 -31.44 37.25 21.30
N GLY A 334 -30.94 36.24 22.02
CA GLY A 334 -31.64 35.54 23.09
C GLY A 334 -31.15 35.96 24.47
N ASP A 335 -31.86 36.89 25.11
CA ASP A 335 -31.99 36.86 26.58
C ASP A 335 -33.46 36.47 26.79
N TYR A 336 -33.78 35.22 26.46
CA TYR A 336 -35.05 34.60 26.81
C TYR A 336 -34.89 33.09 26.65
N THR A 337 -34.86 32.38 27.77
CA THR A 337 -35.10 30.94 27.88
C THR A 337 -36.60 30.77 28.14
N PRO A 338 -37.41 30.32 27.18
CA PRO A 338 -38.67 29.68 27.51
C PRO A 338 -38.34 28.38 28.25
N SER A 339 -38.90 28.22 29.45
CA SER A 339 -38.96 26.96 30.16
C SER A 339 -39.59 25.88 29.28
N GLU A 340 -39.09 24.64 29.41
CA GLU A 340 -39.55 23.45 28.71
C GLU A 340 -41.09 23.36 28.63
N PRO A 341 -41.64 23.14 27.43
CA PRO A 341 -42.96 22.55 27.28
C PRO A 341 -42.85 21.02 27.34
N SER A 342 -43.54 20.44 28.32
CA SER A 342 -43.78 19.02 28.53
C SER A 342 -44.54 18.35 27.36
N THR A 343 -44.10 17.16 26.96
CA THR A 343 -44.83 16.15 26.16
C THR A 343 -45.79 15.30 27.02
N PRO A 344 -46.72 14.47 26.46
CA PRO A 344 -47.56 14.57 25.23
C PRO A 344 -49.02 14.05 25.46
N SER A 345 -49.92 14.01 24.45
CA SER A 345 -51.07 13.06 24.34
C SER A 345 -51.79 13.10 22.95
N ILE A 346 -52.52 12.02 22.62
CA ILE A 346 -52.88 11.43 21.30
C ILE A 346 -54.31 11.78 20.79
N GLU A 347 -54.55 11.89 19.46
CA GLU A 347 -55.65 11.27 18.64
C GLU A 347 -55.97 12.00 17.28
N THR A 348 -55.94 11.24 16.16
CA THR A 348 -56.35 11.52 14.73
C THR A 348 -55.62 12.66 13.97
N PRO A 349 -55.51 12.68 12.61
CA PRO A 349 -54.45 13.42 11.90
C PRO A 349 -54.72 14.93 11.84
N ALA A 350 -54.58 15.57 13.00
CA ALA A 350 -54.50 16.99 13.17
C ALA A 350 -53.06 17.43 12.86
N GLU A 351 -52.96 18.47 12.04
CA GLU A 351 -51.72 19.14 11.66
C GLU A 351 -50.81 19.34 12.89
N LYS A 352 -49.62 18.73 12.91
CA LYS A 352 -48.67 18.89 14.03
C LYS A 352 -48.33 20.37 14.21
N THR A 353 -48.59 20.92 15.39
CA THR A 353 -48.39 22.34 15.71
C THR A 353 -47.38 22.55 16.84
N THR A 354 -46.82 23.75 16.90
CA THR A 354 -45.82 24.18 17.87
C THR A 354 -46.02 25.65 18.23
N GLU A 355 -45.66 26.03 19.45
CA GLU A 355 -45.69 27.43 19.90
C GLU A 355 -44.39 28.14 19.53
N LYS A 356 -44.51 29.29 18.86
CA LYS A 356 -43.36 30.14 18.51
C LYS A 356 -43.61 31.59 18.87
N ILE A 357 -42.54 32.31 19.23
CA ILE A 357 -42.63 33.75 19.53
C ILE A 357 -42.45 34.54 18.23
N LEU A 358 -43.43 35.37 17.90
CA LEU A 358 -43.33 36.30 16.79
C LEU A 358 -42.39 37.45 17.13
N MET A 359 -41.20 37.48 16.55
CA MET A 359 -40.17 38.47 16.91
C MET A 359 -40.34 39.81 16.19
N HIS A 360 -41.03 39.85 15.04
CA HIS A 360 -41.34 41.07 14.29
C HIS A 360 -42.82 41.15 13.93
N ALA A 361 -43.41 42.35 13.95
CA ALA A 361 -44.81 42.55 13.54
C ALA A 361 -45.03 41.98 12.13
N ALA A 362 -46.12 41.24 11.95
CA ALA A 362 -46.35 40.44 10.75
C ALA A 362 -47.73 40.72 10.14
N TYR A 363 -47.76 40.78 8.80
CA TYR A 363 -49.00 40.61 8.05
C TYR A 363 -49.35 39.12 7.96
N LEU A 364 -50.65 38.85 7.81
CA LEU A 364 -51.16 37.53 7.48
C LEU A 364 -51.28 37.37 5.96
N TYR A 365 -51.01 36.17 5.48
CA TYR A 365 -51.05 35.82 4.07
C TYR A 365 -51.99 34.63 3.85
N ASP A 366 -52.54 34.50 2.65
CA ASP A 366 -53.28 33.31 2.23
C ASP A 366 -52.33 32.22 1.68
N ASN A 367 -52.89 31.09 1.27
CA ASN A 367 -52.13 29.97 0.68
C ASN A 367 -51.45 30.30 -0.67
N LYS A 368 -51.76 31.43 -1.28
CA LYS A 368 -51.11 31.96 -2.50
C LYS A 368 -50.03 32.99 -2.17
N GLY A 369 -49.81 33.30 -0.89
CA GLY A 369 -48.83 34.28 -0.43
C GLY A 369 -49.28 35.72 -0.69
N ILE A 370 -50.58 35.93 -0.91
CA ILE A 370 -51.20 37.25 -1.04
C ILE A 370 -51.52 37.76 0.36
N LYS A 371 -51.23 39.04 0.62
CA LYS A 371 -51.52 39.66 1.92
C LYS A 371 -53.03 39.72 2.14
N ILE A 372 -53.48 39.21 3.29
CA ILE A 372 -54.87 39.33 3.77
C ILE A 372 -55.07 40.72 4.38
N ASP A 373 -56.22 41.35 4.12
CA ASP A 373 -56.60 42.63 4.73
C ASP A 373 -57.10 42.44 6.17
N LYS A 374 -56.18 42.04 7.04
CA LYS A 374 -56.39 41.91 8.50
C LYS A 374 -55.38 42.76 9.27
N PRO A 375 -55.70 43.13 10.53
CA PRO A 375 -54.75 43.81 11.40
C PRO A 375 -53.43 43.04 11.51
N THR A 376 -52.31 43.76 11.56
CA THR A 376 -50.99 43.15 11.76
C THR A 376 -50.89 42.48 13.12
N VAL A 377 -50.34 41.27 13.15
CA VAL A 377 -49.98 40.59 14.41
C VAL A 377 -48.82 41.34 15.05
N LYS A 378 -48.97 41.70 16.33
CA LYS A 378 -47.96 42.47 17.08
C LYS A 378 -46.70 41.64 17.32
N SER A 379 -45.54 42.28 17.40
CA SER A 379 -44.30 41.62 17.82
C SER A 379 -44.34 41.23 19.30
N TYR A 380 -43.58 40.19 19.65
CA TYR A 380 -43.41 39.58 20.99
C TYR A 380 -44.66 38.88 21.54
N VAL A 381 -45.50 38.33 20.66
CA VAL A 381 -46.62 37.48 21.04
C VAL A 381 -46.31 36.03 20.67
N THR A 382 -46.78 35.08 21.46
CA THR A 382 -46.74 33.66 21.10
C THR A 382 -47.81 33.38 20.05
N VAL A 383 -47.44 32.63 19.02
CA VAL A 383 -48.33 32.15 17.96
C VAL A 383 -48.22 30.62 17.90
N VAL A 384 -49.36 29.95 17.80
CA VAL A 384 -49.41 28.50 17.56
C VAL A 384 -49.43 28.29 16.05
N VAL A 385 -48.43 27.58 15.54
CA VAL A 385 -48.22 27.39 14.09
C VAL A 385 -47.89 25.94 13.77
N ALA A 386 -48.05 25.53 12.52
CA ALA A 386 -47.58 24.23 12.05
C ALA A 386 -46.08 24.03 12.36
N GLU A 387 -45.70 22.79 12.68
CA GLU A 387 -44.33 22.43 13.06
C GLU A 387 -43.32 22.80 11.97
N ASN A 388 -43.67 22.52 10.71
CA ASN A 388 -42.82 22.74 9.56
C ASN A 388 -43.31 23.92 8.70
N PRO A 389 -42.41 24.82 8.27
CA PRO A 389 -42.79 25.93 7.41
C PRO A 389 -43.01 25.45 5.95
N VAL A 390 -43.98 26.07 5.27
CA VAL A 390 -44.25 25.89 3.84
C VAL A 390 -43.57 26.98 3.01
N THR A 391 -43.26 26.69 1.74
CA THR A 391 -42.68 27.68 0.83
C THR A 391 -43.72 28.11 -0.19
N ILE A 392 -44.05 29.41 -0.23
CA ILE A 392 -45.00 30.01 -1.17
C ILE A 392 -44.27 31.09 -1.95
N ASN A 393 -44.19 30.95 -3.28
CA ASN A 393 -43.46 31.87 -4.16
C ASN A 393 -42.00 32.12 -3.72
N GLY A 394 -41.30 31.06 -3.28
CA GLY A 394 -39.91 31.11 -2.82
C GLY A 394 -39.70 31.74 -1.44
N ILE A 395 -40.76 32.10 -0.71
CA ILE A 395 -40.69 32.65 0.64
C ILE A 395 -41.24 31.60 1.63
N LYS A 396 -40.54 31.38 2.76
CA LYS A 396 -40.99 30.47 3.82
C LYS A 396 -42.05 31.11 4.72
N TYR A 397 -43.11 30.38 5.01
CA TYR A 397 -44.22 30.76 5.89
C TYR A 397 -44.53 29.64 6.89
N TYR A 398 -45.02 30.02 8.05
CA TYR A 398 -45.68 29.13 9.00
C TYR A 398 -47.19 29.28 8.86
N LYS A 399 -47.92 28.17 8.73
CA LYS A 399 -49.39 28.16 8.78
C LYS A 399 -49.85 28.30 10.23
N VAL A 400 -50.82 29.17 10.48
CA VAL A 400 -51.41 29.39 11.80
C VAL A 400 -52.32 28.21 12.15
N ALA A 401 -52.21 27.69 13.37
CA ALA A 401 -52.98 26.53 13.80
C ALA A 401 -54.50 26.76 13.62
N GLY A 402 -55.16 25.80 12.96
CA GLY A 402 -56.61 25.83 12.73
C GLY A 402 -57.11 26.90 11.75
N LYS A 403 -56.21 27.56 11.00
CA LYS A 403 -56.58 28.61 10.02
C LYS A 403 -55.76 28.49 8.73
N ASP A 404 -56.35 28.84 7.58
CA ASP A 404 -55.62 28.99 6.32
C ASP A 404 -54.92 30.36 6.21
N GLU A 405 -54.21 30.72 7.27
CA GLU A 405 -53.49 31.98 7.42
C GLU A 405 -51.99 31.69 7.61
N TYR A 406 -51.15 32.51 7.01
CA TYR A 406 -49.71 32.26 6.94
C TYR A 406 -48.92 33.45 7.45
N ILE A 407 -47.89 33.20 8.26
CA ILE A 407 -46.94 34.20 8.80
C ILE A 407 -45.56 33.92 8.21
N LYS A 408 -44.87 34.94 7.70
CA LYS A 408 -43.51 34.78 7.18
C LYS A 408 -42.56 34.25 8.25
N ALA A 409 -41.86 33.14 7.94
CA ALA A 409 -40.91 32.51 8.86
C ALA A 409 -39.80 33.49 9.29
N GLY A 410 -39.40 34.42 8.42
CA GLY A 410 -38.43 35.48 8.77
C GLY A 410 -38.87 36.43 9.90
N ASN A 411 -40.15 36.49 10.26
CA ASN A 411 -40.61 37.25 11.42
C ASN A 411 -40.57 36.45 12.72
N ILE A 412 -40.48 35.13 12.64
CA ILE A 412 -40.47 34.18 13.76
C ILE A 412 -39.05 33.65 13.95
N ASP A 413 -38.56 32.85 13.00
CA ASP A 413 -37.23 32.26 13.01
C ASP A 413 -36.15 33.27 12.61
N GLY A 414 -36.50 34.39 11.97
CA GLY A 414 -35.52 35.36 11.51
C GLY A 414 -34.69 34.90 10.30
N THR A 415 -33.74 35.74 9.91
CA THR A 415 -32.82 35.52 8.79
C THR A 415 -31.40 35.81 9.28
N LEU A 416 -30.50 34.84 9.09
CA LEU A 416 -29.08 35.00 9.40
C LEU A 416 -28.43 35.93 8.38
N ARG A 417 -27.71 36.94 8.86
CA ARG A 417 -27.02 37.93 8.00
C ARG A 417 -25.63 38.20 8.53
N VAL A 418 -24.66 38.30 7.61
CA VAL A 418 -23.29 38.68 7.94
C VAL A 418 -23.20 40.19 8.11
N ILE A 419 -22.57 40.63 9.20
CA ILE A 419 -22.20 42.03 9.43
C ILE A 419 -20.93 42.33 8.64
N THR A 420 -20.99 43.32 7.76
CA THR A 420 -19.85 43.78 6.94
C THR A 420 -19.07 44.90 7.62
N HIS A 421 -19.67 45.62 8.57
CA HIS A 421 -19.05 46.74 9.28
C HIS A 421 -19.32 46.67 10.78
N ASN A 422 -18.34 47.01 11.61
CA ASN A 422 -18.52 47.13 13.06
C ASN A 422 -19.77 47.95 13.40
N SER A 423 -20.65 47.40 14.23
CA SER A 423 -21.93 48.02 14.57
C SER A 423 -22.20 47.97 16.05
N TYR A 424 -22.80 49.03 16.60
CA TYR A 424 -23.44 48.95 17.91
C TYR A 424 -24.82 48.30 17.82
N ILE A 425 -25.31 47.77 18.94
CA ILE A 425 -26.71 47.39 19.14
C ILE A 425 -27.48 48.61 19.66
N TYR A 426 -28.57 48.98 19.00
CA TYR A 426 -29.43 50.12 19.32
C TYR A 426 -30.75 49.67 19.96
N ASN A 427 -31.40 50.57 20.69
CA ASN A 427 -32.77 50.38 21.19
C ASN A 427 -33.82 51.01 20.25
N ASN A 428 -35.09 50.87 20.59
CA ASN A 428 -36.22 51.42 19.81
C ASN A 428 -36.23 52.97 19.73
N LYS A 429 -35.46 53.66 20.58
CA LYS A 429 -35.26 55.12 20.53
C LYS A 429 -34.06 55.52 19.65
N GLY A 430 -33.36 54.55 19.04
CA GLY A 430 -32.17 54.78 18.22
C GLY A 430 -30.89 55.07 19.03
N LYS A 431 -30.93 54.90 20.36
CA LYS A 431 -29.74 55.05 21.23
C LYS A 431 -28.98 53.73 21.29
N ALA A 432 -27.64 53.79 21.25
CA ALA A 432 -26.80 52.60 21.43
C ALA A 432 -27.00 52.03 22.84
N THR A 433 -27.36 50.76 22.91
CA THR A 433 -27.47 49.99 24.15
C THR A 433 -26.10 49.84 24.79
N ARG A 434 -26.05 49.89 26.12
CA ARG A 434 -24.83 49.78 26.90
C ARG A 434 -24.92 48.57 27.82
N ASN A 435 -23.79 47.90 28.05
CA ASN A 435 -23.60 46.92 29.10
C ASN A 435 -22.50 47.45 30.02
N LYS A 436 -22.76 47.60 31.33
CA LYS A 436 -21.82 48.20 32.30
C LYS A 436 -21.16 49.50 31.79
N GLY A 437 -21.97 50.42 31.24
CA GLY A 437 -21.50 51.70 30.70
C GLY A 437 -20.88 51.66 29.29
N ILE A 438 -20.50 50.48 28.78
CA ILE A 438 -19.84 50.30 27.49
C ILE A 438 -20.88 50.04 26.38
N LYS A 439 -20.78 50.71 25.23
CA LYS A 439 -21.68 50.47 24.09
C LYS A 439 -21.51 49.04 23.58
N ARG A 440 -22.61 48.30 23.43
CA ARG A 440 -22.60 46.91 22.94
C ARG A 440 -22.17 46.88 21.48
N LEU A 441 -20.91 46.53 21.22
CA LEU A 441 -20.30 46.44 19.90
C LEU A 441 -20.43 45.02 19.34
N VAL A 442 -20.84 44.93 18.08
CA VAL A 442 -20.80 43.72 17.26
C VAL A 442 -19.77 43.94 16.16
N LYS A 443 -18.74 43.10 16.13
CA LYS A 443 -17.65 43.21 15.16
C LYS A 443 -18.11 42.76 13.77
N LYS A 444 -17.49 43.32 12.72
CA LYS A 444 -17.59 42.82 11.34
C LYS A 444 -17.25 41.32 11.30
N THR A 445 -17.76 40.63 10.28
CA THR A 445 -17.76 39.17 10.05
C THR A 445 -18.67 38.34 10.97
N ARG A 446 -19.25 38.92 12.03
CA ARG A 446 -20.24 38.22 12.85
C ARG A 446 -21.54 37.98 12.06
N ILE A 447 -22.09 36.78 12.19
CA ILE A 447 -23.44 36.47 11.72
C ILE A 447 -24.42 36.91 12.81
N VAL A 448 -25.45 37.66 12.42
CA VAL A 448 -26.52 38.08 13.32
C VAL A 448 -27.87 37.70 12.73
N ARG A 449 -28.71 37.11 13.58
CA ARG A 449 -30.10 36.84 13.21
C ARG A 449 -30.91 38.13 13.26
N THR A 450 -31.61 38.38 12.17
CA THR A 450 -32.45 39.55 11.98
C THR A 450 -33.90 39.12 11.80
N TYR A 451 -34.83 39.81 12.43
CA TYR A 451 -36.24 39.47 12.40
C TYR A 451 -37.00 40.48 11.54
N GLY A 452 -37.67 39.93 10.53
CA GLY A 452 -38.46 40.69 9.57
C GLY A 452 -37.64 41.69 8.75
N ALA A 453 -38.39 42.57 8.08
CA ALA A 453 -37.81 43.62 7.28
C ALA A 453 -37.24 44.74 8.18
N PRO A 454 -36.22 45.50 7.72
CA PRO A 454 -35.68 46.57 8.53
C PRO A 454 -36.72 47.69 8.69
N ILE A 455 -36.75 48.27 9.89
CA ILE A 455 -37.66 49.36 10.26
C ILE A 455 -36.91 50.67 10.41
N ASN A 456 -37.59 51.79 10.14
CA ASN A 456 -36.99 53.10 10.30
C ASN A 456 -37.00 53.53 11.77
N ILE A 457 -35.80 53.69 12.35
CA ILE A 457 -35.60 54.23 13.70
C ILE A 457 -34.75 55.48 13.58
N LYS A 458 -35.35 56.65 13.86
CA LYS A 458 -34.67 57.96 13.81
C LYS A 458 -33.97 58.23 12.46
N GLY A 459 -34.57 57.84 11.34
CA GLY A 459 -34.05 58.07 9.99
C GLY A 459 -33.03 57.04 9.51
N HIS A 460 -32.87 55.94 10.25
CA HIS A 460 -31.98 54.84 9.88
C HIS A 460 -32.77 53.53 9.78
N MET A 461 -32.58 52.81 8.68
CA MET A 461 -33.11 51.46 8.53
C MET A 461 -32.35 50.52 9.46
N MET A 462 -33.05 49.83 10.35
CA MET A 462 -32.46 48.90 11.32
C MET A 462 -33.20 47.57 11.33
N TYR A 463 -32.45 46.47 11.30
CA TYR A 463 -33.00 45.14 11.57
C TYR A 463 -33.20 44.96 13.07
N ARG A 464 -34.34 44.37 13.44
CA ARG A 464 -34.56 43.87 14.79
C ARG A 464 -33.72 42.61 14.98
N ILE A 465 -32.99 42.52 16.08
CA ILE A 465 -32.16 41.35 16.43
C ILE A 465 -32.62 40.69 17.74
N GLY A 466 -33.64 41.27 18.38
CA GLY A 466 -34.24 40.77 19.62
C GLY A 466 -35.13 41.83 20.26
N LYS A 467 -35.62 41.54 21.48
CA LYS A 467 -36.45 42.47 22.24
C LYS A 467 -35.74 43.80 22.46
N ASN A 468 -36.29 44.88 21.93
CA ASN A 468 -35.71 46.23 22.01
C ASN A 468 -34.23 46.33 21.56
N ARG A 469 -33.79 45.46 20.63
CA ARG A 469 -32.41 45.40 20.13
C ARG A 469 -32.41 45.47 18.61
N TYR A 470 -31.60 46.36 18.05
CA TYR A 470 -31.56 46.63 16.62
C TYR A 470 -30.13 46.87 16.11
N ILE A 471 -29.87 46.52 14.86
CA ILE A 471 -28.61 46.81 14.16
C ILE A 471 -28.93 47.50 12.84
N LYS A 472 -28.16 48.54 12.48
CA LYS A 472 -28.36 49.28 11.23
C LYS A 472 -28.23 48.35 10.02
N ALA A 473 -29.22 48.39 9.13
CA ALA A 473 -29.26 47.57 7.91
C ALA A 473 -28.01 47.74 7.05
N ARG A 474 -27.50 48.97 6.95
CA ARG A 474 -26.27 49.30 6.20
C ARG A 474 -25.00 48.57 6.66
N ASN A 475 -25.00 48.05 7.89
CA ASN A 475 -23.86 47.34 8.45
C ASN A 475 -23.91 45.84 8.10
N PHE A 476 -24.96 45.37 7.43
CA PHE A 476 -25.08 44.03 6.88
C PHE A 476 -24.70 44.00 5.40
N GLU A 477 -24.50 42.80 4.88
CA GLU A 477 -24.33 42.57 3.46
C GLU A 477 -25.57 43.02 2.66
N GLY A 478 -25.33 43.55 1.46
CA GLY A 478 -26.39 44.00 0.55
C GLY A 478 -25.84 44.18 -0.85
N THR A 479 -26.70 44.03 -1.86
CA THR A 479 -26.35 44.09 -3.28
C THR A 479 -26.05 45.53 -3.70
N LEU A 480 -24.90 45.76 -4.33
CA LEU A 480 -24.56 47.07 -4.91
C LEU A 480 -25.25 47.22 -6.27
N ARG A 481 -26.06 48.27 -6.44
CA ARG A 481 -26.76 48.57 -7.69
C ARG A 481 -26.46 50.00 -8.12
N ARG A 482 -26.32 50.21 -9.43
CA ARG A 482 -26.04 51.54 -10.00
C ARG A 482 -27.34 52.22 -10.44
N LEU A 483 -27.51 53.49 -10.10
CA LEU A 483 -28.67 54.27 -10.58
C LEU A 483 -28.58 54.58 -12.08
N SER A 484 -29.65 54.27 -12.81
CA SER A 484 -29.86 54.65 -14.21
C SER A 484 -30.33 56.10 -14.34
N HIS A 485 -31.05 56.61 -13.35
CA HIS A 485 -31.66 57.95 -13.32
C HIS A 485 -31.48 58.62 -11.95
N ASN A 486 -31.62 59.95 -11.90
CA ASN A 486 -31.77 60.66 -10.63
C ASN A 486 -33.00 60.12 -9.89
N SER A 487 -32.86 59.80 -8.61
CA SER A 487 -33.97 59.27 -7.81
C SER A 487 -34.07 59.93 -6.45
N PHE A 488 -35.29 60.25 -6.04
CA PHE A 488 -35.55 60.56 -4.63
C PHE A 488 -35.50 59.28 -3.78
N VAL A 489 -35.23 59.47 -2.49
CA VAL A 489 -35.38 58.43 -1.46
C VAL A 489 -36.73 58.58 -0.79
N TYR A 490 -37.52 57.51 -0.76
CA TYR A 490 -38.88 57.46 -0.21
C TYR A 490 -38.91 56.77 1.16
N ASP A 491 -39.90 57.07 1.99
CA ASP A 491 -40.18 56.35 3.23
C ASP A 491 -41.12 55.15 2.97
N GLU A 492 -41.49 54.44 4.04
CA GLU A 492 -42.36 53.26 4.00
C GLU A 492 -43.78 53.55 3.50
N ASN A 493 -44.21 54.82 3.51
CA ASN A 493 -45.50 55.26 3.01
C ASN A 493 -45.41 55.80 1.56
N GLY A 494 -44.23 55.73 0.94
CA GLY A 494 -44.00 56.23 -0.42
C GLY A 494 -43.85 57.75 -0.49
N LYS A 495 -43.68 58.46 0.63
CA LYS A 495 -43.41 59.90 0.66
C LYS A 495 -41.92 60.17 0.57
N ALA A 496 -41.52 61.22 -0.17
CA ALA A 496 -40.10 61.53 -0.33
C ALA A 496 -39.49 62.00 1.01
N THR A 497 -38.46 61.28 1.46
CA THR A 497 -37.70 61.62 2.66
C THR A 497 -36.99 62.96 2.50
N ARG A 498 -36.87 63.70 3.60
CA ARG A 498 -36.22 65.01 3.64
C ARG A 498 -34.96 64.99 4.53
N ASN A 499 -34.03 65.87 4.26
CA ASN A 499 -32.88 66.19 5.10
C ASN A 499 -32.84 67.71 5.24
N LYS A 500 -32.99 68.23 6.46
CA LYS A 500 -33.08 69.69 6.73
C LYS A 500 -34.05 70.40 5.77
N GLY A 501 -35.26 69.86 5.61
CA GLY A 501 -36.29 70.43 4.72
C GLY A 501 -36.17 70.06 3.23
N ILE A 502 -34.99 69.67 2.74
CA ILE A 502 -34.75 69.37 1.32
C ILE A 502 -35.01 67.88 1.03
N ARG A 503 -35.68 67.56 -0.08
CA ARG A 503 -35.90 66.17 -0.52
C ARG A 503 -34.57 65.47 -0.78
N ARG A 504 -34.38 64.28 -0.22
CA ARG A 504 -33.16 63.48 -0.40
C ARG A 504 -33.09 62.97 -1.85
N LEU A 505 -32.18 63.54 -2.64
CA LEU A 505 -31.93 63.18 -4.04
C LEU A 505 -30.64 62.36 -4.17
N LEU A 506 -30.73 61.23 -4.86
CA LEU A 506 -29.58 60.43 -5.30
C LEU A 506 -29.36 60.72 -6.79
N LYS A 507 -28.14 61.12 -7.14
CA LYS A 507 -27.76 61.44 -8.52
C LYS A 507 -27.55 60.17 -9.36
N LYS A 508 -27.80 60.27 -10.66
CA LYS A 508 -27.51 59.24 -11.68
C LYS A 508 -26.07 58.72 -11.53
N SER A 509 -25.86 57.46 -11.88
CA SER A 509 -24.57 56.75 -11.79
C SER A 509 -24.04 56.46 -10.39
N ARG A 510 -24.68 56.98 -9.33
CA ARG A 510 -24.34 56.62 -7.95
C ARG A 510 -24.60 55.13 -7.69
N VAL A 511 -23.63 54.46 -7.09
CA VAL A 511 -23.80 53.09 -6.58
C VAL A 511 -24.51 53.18 -5.23
N VAL A 512 -25.60 52.43 -5.09
CA VAL A 512 -26.42 52.37 -3.89
C VAL A 512 -26.51 50.93 -3.45
N ARG A 513 -26.27 50.69 -2.17
CA ARG A 513 -26.48 49.38 -1.56
C ARG A 513 -27.97 49.16 -1.37
N THR A 514 -28.48 48.06 -1.91
CA THR A 514 -29.85 47.61 -1.74
C THR A 514 -29.92 46.41 -0.83
N PHE A 515 -30.96 46.35 -0.01
CA PHE A 515 -31.19 45.27 0.94
C PHE A 515 -32.49 44.54 0.60
N ASP A 516 -32.47 43.22 0.79
CA ASP A 516 -33.62 42.34 0.57
C ASP A 516 -34.19 42.36 -0.87
N ALA A 517 -35.24 41.57 -1.10
CA ALA A 517 -36.00 41.60 -2.33
C ALA A 517 -36.78 42.93 -2.47
N PRO A 518 -37.08 43.38 -3.71
CA PRO A 518 -37.91 44.57 -3.92
C PRO A 518 -39.29 44.44 -3.29
N VAL A 519 -39.84 45.56 -2.82
CA VAL A 519 -41.18 45.63 -2.23
C VAL A 519 -42.08 46.59 -3.00
N LYS A 520 -43.37 46.29 -3.08
CA LYS A 520 -44.36 47.18 -3.69
C LYS A 520 -44.82 48.23 -2.66
N ILE A 521 -44.57 49.51 -2.94
CA ILE A 521 -44.97 50.66 -2.11
C ILE A 521 -45.69 51.65 -3.02
N ASN A 522 -46.95 51.97 -2.68
CA ASN A 522 -47.80 52.88 -3.46
C ASN A 522 -47.78 52.56 -4.98
N GLY A 523 -48.05 51.31 -5.34
CA GLY A 523 -48.07 50.85 -6.73
C GLY A 523 -46.71 50.64 -7.40
N HIS A 524 -45.60 51.08 -6.78
CA HIS A 524 -44.27 51.00 -7.38
C HIS A 524 -43.38 49.98 -6.68
N MET A 525 -42.64 49.19 -7.47
CA MET A 525 -41.58 48.34 -6.94
C MET A 525 -40.39 49.21 -6.50
N MET A 526 -39.94 49.03 -5.27
CA MET A 526 -38.83 49.77 -4.67
C MET A 526 -37.84 48.85 -3.97
N TYR A 527 -36.54 49.12 -4.14
CA TYR A 527 -35.48 48.52 -3.33
C TYR A 527 -35.35 49.28 -2.00
N ARG A 528 -35.07 48.55 -0.92
CA ARG A 528 -34.66 49.14 0.36
C ARG A 528 -33.21 49.61 0.26
N VAL A 529 -32.92 50.80 0.78
CA VAL A 529 -31.59 51.42 0.83
C VAL A 529 -31.32 51.98 2.23
N ASP A 530 -30.11 52.46 2.49
CA ASP A 530 -29.64 52.85 3.84
C ASP A 530 -30.60 53.74 4.64
N ASN A 531 -31.30 54.66 3.95
CA ASN A 531 -32.16 55.67 4.56
C ASN A 531 -33.57 55.72 3.94
N GLY A 532 -34.07 54.61 3.40
CA GLY A 532 -35.43 54.53 2.85
C GLY A 532 -35.56 53.58 1.66
N TYR A 533 -36.28 54.01 0.64
CA TYR A 533 -36.64 53.21 -0.53
C TYR A 533 -36.35 53.95 -1.83
N VAL A 534 -35.95 53.23 -2.87
CA VAL A 534 -35.65 53.79 -4.20
C VAL A 534 -36.34 52.92 -5.24
N LYS A 535 -37.06 53.54 -6.20
CA LYS A 535 -37.82 52.79 -7.22
C LYS A 535 -36.89 51.89 -8.03
N VAL A 536 -37.28 50.62 -8.23
CA VAL A 536 -36.51 49.61 -8.97
C VAL A 536 -36.16 50.10 -10.37
N LYS A 537 -37.12 50.73 -11.07
CA LYS A 537 -36.94 51.30 -12.42
C LYS A 537 -35.82 52.35 -12.54
N ASN A 538 -35.34 52.89 -11.42
CA ASN A 538 -34.28 53.90 -11.40
C ASN A 538 -32.88 53.26 -11.28
N PHE A 539 -32.77 51.93 -11.25
CA PHE A 539 -31.51 51.20 -11.29
C PHE A 539 -31.24 50.64 -12.69
N LYS A 540 -29.96 50.40 -13.01
CA LYS A 540 -29.52 49.60 -14.16
C LYS A 540 -29.36 48.14 -13.74
#